data_AF-A0A6J4QKN4-F1
#
_entry.id   AF-A0A6J4QKN4-F1
#
_cell.length_a   1.000
_cell.length_b   1.000
_cell.length_c   1.000
_cell.angle_alpha   90.00
_cell.angle_beta   90.00
_cell.angle_gamma   90.00
#
_symmetry.space_group_name_H-M   'P 1'
#
loop_
_entity.id
_entity.type
_entity.pdbx_description
1 polymer ?
#
loop_
_entity_poly.entity_id
_entity_poly.type
_entity_poly.pdbx_seq_one_letter_code
_entity_poly.pdbx_strand_id
1 'polypeptide(L)'
;MSAGPSRGDRPEENPGSMRLVIDLDLGLLPNDPDAELRRTLGFWTAWLPKMDLTQPAEHELRDSDHRVVGTLRLVDASEMGQPEATR
;
A
#
# COMPACT_ATOMS: atom_id res chain seq x y z
N MET A 1 -17.85 29.83 -31.03
CA MET A 1 -17.77 29.62 -29.56
C MET A 1 -17.39 28.16 -29.36
N SER A 2 -16.15 27.87 -28.96
CA SER A 2 -15.69 26.51 -28.69
C SER A 2 -15.19 26.47 -27.25
N ALA A 3 -16.01 25.98 -26.34
CA ALA A 3 -15.59 25.64 -24.98
C ALA A 3 -14.93 24.26 -25.06
N GLY A 4 -13.60 24.20 -24.99
CA GLY A 4 -12.89 22.95 -24.77
C GLY A 4 -13.20 22.43 -23.36
N PRO A 5 -13.16 21.10 -23.13
CA PRO A 5 -13.42 20.55 -21.82
C PRO A 5 -12.39 21.09 -20.82
N SER A 6 -12.90 21.66 -19.73
CA SER A 6 -12.11 22.08 -18.57
C SER A 6 -11.18 20.96 -18.14
N ARG A 7 -9.90 21.31 -18.00
CA ARG A 7 -8.83 20.52 -17.39
C ARG A 7 -9.14 20.36 -15.89
N GLY A 8 -10.21 19.64 -15.56
CA GLY A 8 -10.63 19.34 -14.20
C GLY A 8 -9.80 18.19 -13.62
N ASP A 9 -9.30 18.42 -12.40
CA ASP A 9 -8.90 17.42 -11.41
C ASP A 9 -7.87 16.37 -11.84
N ARG A 10 -6.66 16.79 -12.21
CA ARG A 10 -5.51 16.01 -11.75
C ARG A 10 -5.30 16.38 -10.29
N PRO A 11 -5.31 15.43 -9.34
CA PRO A 11 -4.85 15.71 -7.99
C PRO A 11 -3.47 16.33 -8.15
N GLU A 12 -3.27 17.55 -7.65
CA GLU A 12 -1.94 18.11 -7.56
C GLU A 12 -1.09 17.07 -6.83
N GLU A 13 -0.10 16.51 -7.52
CA GLU A 13 0.91 15.66 -6.91
C GLU A 13 1.55 16.51 -5.82
N ASN A 14 1.13 16.33 -4.57
CA ASN A 14 1.74 17.03 -3.44
C ASN A 14 3.16 16.48 -3.33
N PRO A 15 4.20 17.26 -3.68
CA PRO A 15 5.57 16.81 -3.56
C PRO A 15 5.85 16.58 -2.07
N GLY A 16 6.03 15.32 -1.68
CA GLY A 16 6.12 14.87 -0.29
C GLY A 16 4.95 14.01 0.21
N SER A 17 3.98 13.66 -0.63
CA SER A 17 2.94 12.67 -0.27
C SER A 17 3.49 11.25 -0.32
N MET A 18 3.42 10.53 0.79
CA MET A 18 3.76 9.11 0.87
C MET A 18 2.54 8.24 0.60
N ARG A 19 2.75 7.09 -0.03
CA ARG A 19 1.75 6.04 -0.25
C ARG A 19 2.10 4.80 0.56
N LEU A 20 1.12 4.29 1.30
CA LEU A 20 1.20 2.98 1.94
C LEU A 20 0.71 1.91 0.96
N VAL A 21 1.58 0.94 0.66
CA VAL A 21 1.28 -0.22 -0.19
C VAL A 21 1.38 -1.47 0.66
N ILE A 22 0.36 -2.31 0.59
CA ILE A 22 0.33 -3.63 1.23
C ILE A 22 0.16 -4.63 0.10
N ASP A 23 1.20 -5.44 -0.12
CA ASP A 23 1.16 -6.57 -1.04
C ASP A 23 1.19 -7.85 -0.19
N LEU A 24 0.18 -8.71 -0.36
CA LEU A 24 -0.01 -9.88 0.49
C LEU A 24 -0.52 -11.04 -0.36
N ASP A 25 0.20 -12.16 -0.34
CA ASP A 25 -0.18 -13.38 -1.02
C ASP A 25 -1.16 -14.18 -0.14
N LEU A 26 -2.44 -14.10 -0.49
CA LEU A 26 -3.52 -14.80 0.22
C LEU A 26 -3.40 -16.33 0.09
N GLY A 27 -2.69 -16.83 -0.93
CA GLY A 27 -2.43 -18.26 -1.12
C GLY A 27 -1.40 -18.83 -0.15
N LEU A 28 -0.63 -17.97 0.54
CA LEU A 28 0.34 -18.37 1.56
C LEU A 28 -0.21 -18.33 2.99
N LEU A 29 -1.44 -17.86 3.19
CA LEU A 29 -2.05 -17.84 4.52
C LEU A 29 -2.46 -19.26 4.95
N PRO A 30 -2.27 -19.62 6.24
CA PRO A 30 -2.57 -20.97 6.73
C PRO A 30 -4.08 -21.21 6.93
N ASN A 31 -4.45 -22.33 7.57
CA ASN A 31 -5.78 -22.95 7.61
C ASN A 31 -7.01 -22.02 7.86
N ASP A 32 -6.81 -20.83 8.43
CA ASP A 32 -7.84 -19.78 8.56
C ASP A 32 -7.33 -18.46 7.96
N PRO A 33 -7.45 -18.27 6.63
CA PRO A 33 -6.93 -17.10 5.95
C PRO A 33 -7.54 -15.78 6.43
N ASP A 34 -8.82 -15.78 6.81
CA ASP A 34 -9.51 -14.57 7.28
C ASP A 34 -8.98 -14.13 8.64
N ALA A 35 -8.82 -15.07 9.58
CA ALA A 35 -8.25 -14.79 10.89
C ALA A 35 -6.80 -14.34 10.79
N GLU A 36 -6.01 -14.94 9.89
CA GLU A 36 -4.60 -14.60 9.71
C GLU A 36 -4.39 -13.27 9.00
N LEU A 37 -5.23 -12.95 8.01
CA LEU A 37 -5.24 -11.63 7.39
C LEU A 37 -5.57 -10.56 8.42
N ARG A 38 -6.62 -10.79 9.24
CA ARG A 38 -6.98 -9.89 10.33
C ARG A 38 -5.85 -9.72 11.34
N ARG A 39 -5.16 -10.81 11.73
CA ARG A 39 -4.03 -10.77 12.66
C ARG A 39 -2.87 -9.95 12.08
N THR A 40 -2.49 -10.24 10.84
CA THR A 40 -1.37 -9.60 10.14
C THR A 40 -1.61 -8.11 9.97
N LEU A 41 -2.78 -7.70 9.45
CA LEU A 41 -3.14 -6.29 9.32
C LEU A 41 -3.35 -5.60 10.68
N GLY A 42 -3.90 -6.33 11.67
CA GLY A 42 -4.06 -5.84 13.04
C GLY A 42 -2.74 -5.50 13.72
N PHE A 43 -1.70 -6.32 13.52
CA PHE A 43 -0.35 -6.03 14.00
C PHE A 43 0.18 -4.71 13.40
N TRP A 44 0.04 -4.53 12.08
CA TRP A 44 0.56 -3.35 11.40
C TRP A 44 -0.19 -2.07 11.74
N THR A 45 -1.51 -2.12 11.91
CA THR A 45 -2.28 -0.94 12.38
C THR A 45 -1.82 -0.48 13.77
N ALA A 46 -1.37 -1.39 14.64
CA ALA A 46 -0.77 -1.03 15.93
C ALA A 46 0.68 -0.53 15.82
N TRP A 47 1.40 -0.86 14.74
CA TRP A 47 2.79 -0.47 14.52
C TRP A 47 2.95 0.86 13.76
N LEU A 48 2.04 1.17 12.82
CA LEU A 48 2.08 2.38 11.99
C LEU A 48 2.33 3.69 12.76
N PRO A 49 1.73 3.94 13.94
CA PRO A 49 1.98 5.19 14.70
C PRO A 49 3.43 5.34 15.21
N LYS A 50 4.23 4.27 15.17
CA LYS A 50 5.64 4.26 15.62
C LYS A 50 6.63 4.45 14.47
N MET A 51 6.15 4.43 13.23
CA MET A 51 6.98 4.59 12.04
C MET A 51 7.11 6.06 11.66
N ASP A 52 8.22 6.43 11.03
CA ASP A 52 8.33 7.70 10.31
C ASP A 52 7.61 7.56 8.96
N LEU A 53 6.38 8.09 8.87
CA LEU A 53 5.55 7.99 7.67
C LEU A 53 5.96 8.97 6.56
N THR A 54 7.04 9.74 6.75
CA THR A 54 7.54 10.72 5.77
C THR A 54 8.71 10.20 4.94
N GLN A 55 9.21 9.01 5.26
CA GLN A 55 10.35 8.41 4.58
C GLN A 55 9.98 7.05 3.97
N PRO A 56 10.62 6.66 2.86
CA PRO A 56 10.46 5.32 2.32
C PRO A 56 10.85 4.25 3.34
N ALA A 57 10.05 3.20 3.41
CA ALA A 57 10.27 2.07 4.29
C ALA A 57 9.70 0.79 3.66
N GLU A 58 10.30 -0.34 4.00
CA GLU A 58 9.83 -1.66 3.58
C GLU A 58 9.94 -2.64 4.74
N HIS A 59 8.87 -3.41 4.94
CA HIS A 59 8.78 -4.39 5.98
C HIS A 59 8.08 -5.66 5.50
N GLU A 60 8.59 -6.81 5.93
CA GLU A 60 7.96 -8.09 5.66
C GLU A 60 6.67 -8.25 6.47
N LEU A 61 5.62 -8.73 5.81
CA LEU A 61 4.42 -9.25 6.46
C LEU A 61 4.64 -10.72 6.77
N ARG A 62 4.37 -11.13 8.02
CA ARG A 62 4.58 -12.51 8.45
C ARG A 62 3.31 -13.11 9.07
N ASP A 63 3.03 -14.36 8.74
CA ASP A 63 1.95 -15.15 9.35
C ASP A 63 2.29 -15.53 10.81
N SER A 64 1.41 -16.31 11.45
CA SER A 64 1.59 -16.77 12.83
C SER A 64 2.73 -17.78 12.98
N ASP A 65 3.11 -18.46 11.91
CA ASP A 65 4.26 -19.36 11.81
C ASP A 65 5.57 -18.63 11.47
N HIS A 66 5.56 -17.30 11.46
CA HIS A 66 6.67 -16.43 11.05
C HIS A 66 7.12 -16.61 9.59
N ARG A 67 6.32 -17.21 8.71
CA ARG A 67 6.59 -17.23 7.27
C ARG A 67 6.30 -15.86 6.66
N VAL A 68 7.10 -15.45 5.69
CA VAL A 68 6.85 -14.23 4.94
C VAL A 68 5.69 -14.47 3.99
N VAL A 69 4.67 -13.63 4.07
CA VAL A 69 3.43 -13.72 3.27
C VAL A 69 3.18 -12.45 2.44
N GLY A 70 4.08 -11.47 2.51
CA GLY A 70 3.92 -10.22 1.78
C GLY A 70 4.86 -9.12 2.26
N THR A 71 4.58 -7.90 1.81
CA THR A 71 5.33 -6.70 2.18
C THR A 71 4.40 -5.52 2.46
N LEU A 72 4.80 -4.70 3.43
CA LEU A 72 4.26 -3.36 3.66
C LEU A 72 5.34 -2.36 3.26
N ARG A 73 4.97 -1.42 2.39
CA ARG A 73 5.89 -0.42 1.86
C ARG A 73 5.32 0.99 2.02
N LEU A 74 6.17 1.92 2.43
CA LEU A 74 5.96 3.34 2.26
C LEU A 74 6.79 3.77 1.04
N VAL A 75 6.12 4.28 0.02
CA VAL A 75 6.73 4.73 -1.24
C VAL A 75 6.33 6.17 -1.52
N ASP A 76 7.11 6.88 -2.32
CA ASP A 76 6.67 8.19 -2.79
C ASP A 76 5.42 8.01 -3.68
N ALA A 77 4.39 8.83 -3.48
CA ALA A 77 3.15 8.70 -4.23
C ALA A 77 3.33 8.87 -5.75
N SER A 78 4.41 9.54 -6.19
CA SER A 78 4.78 9.71 -7.58
C SER A 78 5.43 8.46 -8.22
N GLU A 79 6.01 7.55 -7.42
CA GLU A 79 6.67 6.33 -7.92
C GLU A 79 5.68 5.31 -8.50
N MET A 80 4.42 5.39 -8.11
CA MET A 80 3.35 4.49 -8.57
C MET A 80 2.51 5.09 -9.71
N GLY A 81 3.12 5.99 -10.50
CA GLY A 81 2.52 6.64 -11.66
C GLY A 81 2.10 5.63 -12.75
N GLN A 82 0.78 5.59 -12.97
CA GLN A 82 -0.02 4.85 -13.95
C GLN A 82 -0.25 3.36 -13.71
N PRO A 83 -1.52 2.92 -13.47
CA PRO A 83 -1.90 1.58 -13.90
C PRO A 83 -1.67 1.53 -15.41
N GLU A 84 -0.93 0.54 -15.90
CA GLU A 84 -0.99 0.20 -17.32
C GLU A 84 -2.46 -0.07 -17.64
N ALA A 85 -3.10 0.89 -18.31
CA ALA A 85 -4.32 0.63 -19.04
C ALA A 85 -3.91 -0.30 -20.17
N THR A 86 -3.96 -1.61 -19.89
CA THR A 86 -3.77 -2.67 -20.87
C THR A 86 -4.68 -2.37 -22.05
N ARG A 87 -4.07 -2.11 -23.21
CA ARG A 87 -4.73 -1.95 -24.50
C ARG A 87 -5.30 -3.27 -25.00
#